data_AF-A0A1D6F347-F1
#
_entry.id   AF-A0A1D6F347-F1
#
_cell.length_a   1.000
_cell.length_b   1.000
_cell.length_c   1.000
_cell.angle_alpha   90.00
_cell.angle_beta   90.00
_cell.angle_gamma   90.00
#
_symmetry.space_group_name_H-M   'P 1'
#
loop_
_entity.id
_entity.type
_entity.pdbx_description
1 polymer ?
#
loop_
_entity_poly.entity_id
_entity_poly.type
_entity_poly.pdbx_seq_one_letter_code
_entity_poly.pdbx_strand_id
1 'polypeptide(L)'
;MGYEDGDVSLDGQVVPKKDTFRYLGSMLQKDGDIDEDVSHRIKAGWLKWRQAGGVLCDPRVPHKLKGKFYRTAIRPAMLYGAECWPTKRRHVQQLCVAEMRMLRWICGHTRRDRVRNDDIRERVGVAPIEEKLMQHRLRWFGHIQRRPEEAPVHIGIIRRPENVKRGRGRPTLTWTEAVKRDLKEWNIDKELAVDRKGWKCAIHVPEP
;
A
#
# COMPACT_ATOMS: atom_id res chain seq x y z
N MET A 1 13.81 -14.39 -24.70
CA MET A 1 14.03 -15.73 -24.13
C MET A 1 12.97 -15.92 -23.07
N GLY A 2 11.96 -16.73 -23.38
CA GLY A 2 11.00 -17.17 -22.37
C GLY A 2 11.74 -18.02 -21.35
N TYR A 3 11.47 -17.81 -20.07
CA TYR A 3 11.99 -18.67 -19.03
C TYR A 3 11.50 -20.09 -19.31
N GLU A 4 12.43 -21.06 -19.37
CA GLU A 4 12.06 -22.46 -19.39
C GLU A 4 11.22 -22.76 -18.15
N ASP A 5 10.08 -23.41 -18.37
CA ASP A 5 9.12 -23.77 -17.34
C ASP A 5 9.67 -24.95 -16.51
N GLY A 6 10.83 -24.75 -15.87
CA GLY A 6 11.49 -25.76 -15.05
C GLY A 6 10.61 -26.12 -13.85
N ASP A 7 10.44 -27.42 -13.60
CA ASP A 7 9.74 -27.89 -12.42
C ASP A 7 10.63 -27.76 -11.18
N VAL A 8 10.07 -27.18 -10.12
CA VAL A 8 10.74 -27.06 -8.83
C VAL A 8 10.33 -28.25 -7.99
N SER A 9 11.30 -29.06 -7.54
CA SER A 9 11.06 -30.17 -6.63
C SER A 9 11.54 -29.85 -5.20
N LEU A 10 10.76 -30.26 -4.22
CA LEU A 10 11.13 -30.26 -2.80
C LEU A 10 11.07 -31.70 -2.32
N ASP A 11 12.19 -32.24 -1.82
CA ASP A 11 12.32 -33.62 -1.36
C ASP A 11 11.81 -34.67 -2.38
N GLY A 12 12.07 -34.43 -3.66
CA GLY A 12 11.65 -35.30 -4.76
C GLY A 12 10.18 -35.13 -5.20
N GLN A 13 9.39 -34.26 -4.55
CA GLN A 13 8.03 -33.93 -4.97
C GLN A 13 7.99 -32.65 -5.79
N VAL A 14 7.37 -32.69 -6.97
CA VAL A 14 7.16 -31.51 -7.81
C VAL A 14 6.15 -30.56 -7.14
N VAL A 15 6.57 -29.33 -6.90
CA VAL A 15 5.73 -28.29 -6.31
C VAL A 15 4.75 -27.77 -7.37
N PRO A 16 3.44 -27.76 -7.10
CA PRO A 16 2.45 -27.28 -8.06
C PRO A 16 2.63 -25.78 -8.32
N LYS A 17 2.83 -25.43 -9.59
CA LYS A 17 2.86 -24.04 -10.06
C LYS A 17 1.46 -23.44 -9.94
N LYS A 18 1.37 -22.24 -9.38
CA LYS A 18 0.12 -21.48 -9.26
C LYS A 18 0.31 -20.07 -9.80
N ASP A 19 -0.69 -19.56 -10.50
CA ASP A 19 -0.67 -18.19 -11.01
C ASP A 19 -0.78 -17.15 -9.88
N THR A 20 -1.47 -17.50 -8.80
CA THR A 20 -1.59 -16.67 -7.60
C THR A 20 -1.37 -17.50 -6.34
N PHE A 21 -0.56 -17.00 -5.42
CA PHE A 21 -0.22 -17.67 -4.17
C PHE A 21 -0.25 -16.69 -2.99
N ARG A 22 -0.70 -17.15 -1.81
CA ARG A 22 -0.66 -16.35 -0.59
C ARG A 22 0.61 -16.65 0.20
N TYR A 23 1.42 -15.63 0.43
CA TYR A 23 2.63 -15.72 1.25
C TYR A 23 2.63 -14.64 2.33
N LEU A 24 2.74 -15.06 3.60
CA LEU A 24 2.73 -14.16 4.78
C LEU A 24 1.56 -13.15 4.76
N GLY A 25 0.42 -13.57 4.21
CA GLY A 25 -0.79 -12.77 4.07
C GLY A 25 -0.87 -11.90 2.82
N SER A 26 0.20 -11.73 2.05
CA SER A 26 0.17 -11.02 0.75
C SER A 26 -0.09 -11.97 -0.41
N MET A 27 -0.76 -11.48 -1.45
CA MET A 27 -1.00 -12.23 -2.68
C MET A 27 0.12 -11.95 -3.69
N LEU A 28 0.80 -13.01 -4.13
CA LEU A 28 1.83 -12.96 -5.17
C LEU A 28 1.24 -13.45 -6.48
N GLN A 29 1.44 -12.71 -7.55
CA GLN A 29 1.01 -13.08 -8.91
C GLN A 29 2.21 -13.44 -9.78
N LYS A 30 2.04 -14.43 -10.66
CA LYS A 30 3.05 -14.91 -11.61
C LYS A 30 3.59 -13.81 -12.54
N ASP A 31 2.74 -12.87 -12.92
CA ASP A 31 3.09 -11.72 -13.78
C ASP A 31 3.72 -10.55 -13.02
N GLY A 32 3.78 -10.64 -11.69
CA GLY A 32 4.29 -9.59 -10.81
C GLY A 32 3.36 -8.38 -10.65
N ASP A 33 2.10 -8.45 -11.09
CA ASP A 33 1.11 -7.42 -10.78
C ASP A 33 0.65 -7.53 -9.32
N ILE A 34 0.03 -6.46 -8.84
CA ILE A 34 -0.44 -6.35 -7.45
C ILE A 34 -1.96 -6.25 -7.33
N ASP A 35 -2.69 -6.49 -8.43
CA ASP A 35 -4.15 -6.36 -8.50
C ASP A 35 -4.86 -7.26 -7.47
N GLU A 36 -4.40 -8.50 -7.34
CA GLU A 36 -4.92 -9.46 -6.37
C GLU A 36 -4.58 -9.07 -4.93
N ASP A 37 -3.38 -8.55 -4.68
CA ASP A 37 -3.00 -8.13 -3.33
C ASP A 37 -3.77 -6.88 -2.89
N VAL A 38 -3.92 -5.88 -3.77
CA VAL A 38 -4.75 -4.69 -3.53
C VAL A 38 -6.19 -5.10 -3.23
N SER A 39 -6.76 -6.00 -4.04
CA SER A 39 -8.12 -6.51 -3.85
C SER A 39 -8.26 -7.29 -2.54
N HIS A 40 -7.27 -8.10 -2.20
CA HIS A 40 -7.22 -8.86 -0.94
C HIS A 40 -7.17 -7.91 0.27
N ARG A 41 -6.34 -6.87 0.23
CA ARG A 41 -6.22 -5.88 1.32
C ARG A 41 -7.46 -5.01 1.47
N ILE A 42 -8.12 -4.63 0.36
CA ILE A 42 -9.41 -3.94 0.42
C ILE A 42 -10.47 -4.83 1.11
N LYS A 43 -10.53 -6.12 0.75
CA LYS A 43 -11.42 -7.10 1.42
C LYS A 43 -11.09 -7.23 2.91
N ALA A 44 -9.80 -7.26 3.28
CA ALA A 44 -9.37 -7.31 4.67
C ALA A 44 -9.80 -6.05 5.46
N GLY A 45 -9.66 -4.86 4.87
CA GLY A 45 -10.18 -3.61 5.42
C GLY A 45 -11.69 -3.65 5.65
N TRP A 46 -12.45 -4.13 4.67
CA TRP A 46 -13.91 -4.32 4.79
C TRP A 46 -14.29 -5.31 5.89
N LEU A 47 -13.53 -6.39 6.06
CA LEU A 47 -13.78 -7.34 7.14
C LEU A 47 -13.60 -6.67 8.51
N LYS A 48 -12.53 -5.89 8.70
CA LYS A 48 -12.31 -5.12 9.94
C LYS A 48 -13.40 -4.07 10.17
N TRP A 49 -13.82 -3.38 9.11
CA TRP A 49 -14.94 -2.45 9.18
C TRP A 49 -16.23 -3.15 9.63
N ARG A 50 -16.57 -4.30 9.02
CA ARG A 50 -17.78 -5.06 9.32
C ARG A 50 -17.79 -5.59 10.76
N GLN A 51 -16.65 -6.09 11.24
CA GLN A 51 -16.49 -6.56 12.63
C GLN A 51 -16.82 -5.47 13.66
N ALA A 52 -16.56 -4.20 13.34
CA ALA A 52 -16.85 -3.07 14.19
C ALA A 52 -18.12 -2.31 13.78
N GLY A 53 -18.96 -2.88 12.91
CA GLY A 53 -20.16 -2.24 12.38
C GLY A 53 -21.09 -1.70 13.48
N GLY A 54 -21.23 -2.42 14.60
CA GLY A 54 -22.03 -1.95 15.74
C GLY A 54 -21.57 -0.60 16.29
N VAL A 55 -20.26 -0.37 16.42
CA VAL A 55 -19.70 0.91 16.90
C VAL A 55 -19.63 1.96 15.78
N LEU A 56 -19.26 1.53 14.58
CA LEU A 56 -19.06 2.43 13.44
C LEU A 56 -20.38 2.98 12.88
N CYS A 57 -21.47 2.24 13.01
CA CYS A 57 -22.80 2.65 12.56
C CYS A 57 -23.66 3.26 13.69
N ASP A 58 -23.24 3.21 14.95
CA ASP A 58 -23.99 3.80 16.05
C ASP A 58 -23.90 5.35 16.01
N PRO A 59 -25.03 6.09 15.87
CA PRO A 59 -25.03 7.54 15.85
C PRO A 59 -24.59 8.19 17.17
N ARG A 60 -24.63 7.45 18.29
CA ARG A 60 -24.21 7.94 19.62
C ARG A 60 -22.69 8.04 19.75
N VAL A 61 -21.95 7.29 18.93
CA VAL A 61 -20.49 7.28 18.97
C VAL A 61 -19.94 8.50 18.20
N PRO A 62 -19.09 9.35 18.81
CA PRO A 62 -18.54 10.51 18.13
C PRO A 62 -17.74 10.16 16.88
N HIS A 63 -17.89 10.94 15.80
CA HIS A 63 -17.20 10.70 14.52
C HIS A 63 -15.67 10.64 14.67
N LYS A 64 -15.06 11.51 15.48
CA LYS A 64 -13.61 11.49 15.71
C LYS A 64 -13.13 10.18 16.37
N LEU A 65 -13.97 9.54 17.21
CA LEU A 65 -13.65 8.23 17.79
C LEU A 65 -13.75 7.11 16.73
N LYS A 66 -14.77 7.16 15.87
CA LYS A 66 -14.89 6.23 14.73
C LYS A 66 -13.72 6.39 13.74
N GLY A 67 -13.29 7.62 13.49
CA GLY A 67 -12.09 7.92 12.70
C GLY A 67 -10.83 7.35 13.35
N LYS A 68 -10.67 7.48 14.68
CA LYS A 68 -9.58 6.83 15.42
C LYS A 68 -9.59 5.31 15.19
N PHE A 69 -10.75 4.66 15.27
CA PHE A 69 -10.87 3.23 14.98
C PHE A 69 -10.42 2.89 13.54
N TYR A 70 -10.86 3.67 12.55
CA TYR A 70 -10.41 3.49 11.17
C TYR A 70 -8.88 3.56 11.06
N ARG A 71 -8.25 4.57 11.67
CA ARG A 71 -6.79 4.75 11.66
C ARG A 71 -6.05 3.58 12.30
N THR A 72 -6.60 2.99 13.36
CA THR A 72 -5.91 1.97 14.16
C THR A 72 -6.15 0.53 13.70
N ALA A 73 -7.30 0.23 13.10
CA ALA A 73 -7.69 -1.15 12.78
C ALA A 73 -7.95 -1.39 11.28
N ILE A 74 -8.56 -0.43 10.59
CA ILE A 74 -9.00 -0.62 9.20
C ILE A 74 -7.91 -0.23 8.22
N ARG A 75 -7.37 0.99 8.34
CA ARG A 75 -6.31 1.49 7.44
C ARG A 75 -5.07 0.60 7.48
N PRO A 76 -4.58 0.12 8.64
CA PRO A 76 -3.43 -0.81 8.66
C PRO A 76 -3.73 -2.15 7.97
N ALA A 77 -4.97 -2.66 8.04
CA ALA A 77 -5.34 -3.87 7.32
C ALA A 77 -5.35 -3.66 5.79
N MET A 78 -5.73 -2.47 5.33
CA MET A 78 -5.69 -2.09 3.91
C MET A 78 -4.29 -1.82 3.38
N LEU A 79 -3.38 -1.32 4.22
CA LEU A 79 -2.03 -0.92 3.83
C LEU A 79 -0.93 -1.93 4.21
N TYR A 80 -1.30 -3.09 4.75
CA TYR A 80 -0.33 -4.12 5.05
C TYR A 80 0.40 -4.57 3.78
N GLY A 81 1.73 -4.56 3.81
CA GLY A 81 2.58 -4.94 2.68
C GLY A 81 2.64 -3.90 1.54
N ALA A 82 1.88 -2.80 1.65
CA ALA A 82 1.76 -1.82 0.58
C ALA A 82 3.02 -0.96 0.37
N GLU A 83 3.92 -0.96 1.35
CA GLU A 83 5.23 -0.30 1.28
C GLU A 83 6.14 -0.85 0.17
N CYS A 84 5.91 -2.09 -0.29
CA CYS A 84 6.63 -2.75 -1.38
C CYS A 84 5.89 -2.69 -2.73
N TRP A 85 4.69 -2.08 -2.79
CA TRP A 85 3.88 -2.08 -4.00
C TRP A 85 4.36 -1.07 -5.06
N PRO A 86 4.58 -1.50 -6.33
CA PRO A 86 4.71 -0.59 -7.46
C PRO A 86 3.33 -0.07 -7.89
N THR A 87 2.82 0.96 -7.21
CA THR A 87 1.42 1.38 -7.38
C THR A 87 1.19 2.19 -8.67
N LYS A 88 0.26 1.70 -9.50
CA LYS A 88 -0.34 2.41 -10.64
C LYS A 88 -1.47 3.31 -10.11
N ARG A 89 -1.85 4.35 -10.87
CA ARG A 89 -2.97 5.25 -10.52
C ARG A 89 -4.28 4.49 -10.26
N ARG A 90 -4.56 3.42 -11.02
CA ARG A 90 -5.75 2.57 -10.80
C ARG A 90 -5.78 1.92 -9.41
N HIS A 91 -4.63 1.47 -8.88
CA HIS A 91 -4.55 0.81 -7.57
C HIS A 91 -4.83 1.82 -6.45
N VAL A 92 -4.24 3.01 -6.56
CA VAL A 92 -4.48 4.11 -5.62
C VAL A 92 -5.95 4.52 -5.65
N GLN A 93 -6.54 4.65 -6.85
CA GLN A 93 -7.96 4.96 -7.00
C GLN A 93 -8.86 3.91 -6.35
N GLN A 94 -8.55 2.61 -6.48
CA GLN A 94 -9.29 1.53 -5.81
C GLN A 94 -9.27 1.67 -4.28
N LEU A 95 -8.10 1.95 -3.70
CA LEU A 95 -7.95 2.20 -2.27
C LEU A 95 -8.74 3.45 -1.82
N CYS A 96 -8.63 4.55 -2.55
CA CYS A 96 -9.35 5.79 -2.26
C CYS A 96 -10.87 5.61 -2.33
N VAL A 97 -11.37 4.86 -3.31
CA VAL A 97 -12.80 4.54 -3.43
C VAL A 97 -13.28 3.67 -2.26
N ALA A 98 -12.49 2.65 -1.88
CA ALA A 98 -12.80 1.79 -0.74
C ALA A 98 -12.82 2.58 0.57
N GLU A 99 -11.79 3.39 0.84
CA GLU A 99 -11.71 4.29 2.00
C GLU A 99 -12.95 5.20 2.06
N MET A 100 -13.21 5.97 1.00
CA MET A 100 -14.30 6.94 1.02
C MET A 100 -15.67 6.28 1.18
N ARG A 101 -15.85 5.06 0.67
CA ARG A 101 -17.09 4.31 0.89
C ARG A 101 -17.25 3.94 2.37
N MET A 102 -16.20 3.45 3.02
CA MET A 102 -16.22 3.14 4.46
C MET A 102 -16.44 4.39 5.32
N LEU A 103 -15.74 5.50 5.02
CA LEU A 103 -15.84 6.75 5.79
C LEU A 103 -17.21 7.41 5.64
N ARG A 104 -17.80 7.39 4.43
CA ARG A 104 -19.16 7.89 4.22
C ARG A 104 -20.17 7.09 5.02
N TRP A 105 -20.06 5.75 5.03
CA TRP A 105 -20.94 4.90 5.83
C TRP A 105 -20.79 5.16 7.33
N ILE A 106 -19.58 5.39 7.82
CA ILE A 106 -19.30 5.79 9.21
C ILE A 106 -20.05 7.08 9.59
N CYS A 107 -20.14 8.03 8.66
CA CYS A 107 -20.83 9.30 8.83
C CYS A 107 -22.32 9.26 8.44
N GLY A 108 -22.87 8.09 8.08
CA GLY A 108 -24.26 7.96 7.64
C GLY A 108 -24.56 8.62 6.28
N HIS A 109 -23.54 8.90 5.48
CA HIS A 109 -23.68 9.58 4.20
C HIS A 109 -23.70 8.62 3.00
N THR A 110 -24.50 8.97 2.00
CA THR A 110 -24.54 8.30 0.71
C THR A 110 -23.86 9.15 -0.37
N ARG A 111 -23.79 8.63 -1.60
CA ARG A 111 -23.34 9.42 -2.77
C ARG A 111 -24.36 10.50 -3.17
N ARG A 112 -25.65 10.34 -2.82
CA ARG A 112 -26.72 11.28 -3.17
C ARG A 112 -26.62 12.60 -2.39
N ASP A 113 -26.03 12.56 -1.21
CA ASP A 113 -25.89 13.71 -0.32
C ASP A 113 -24.89 14.74 -0.85
N ARG A 114 -24.10 14.40 -1.88
CA ARG A 114 -23.14 15.29 -2.57
C ARG A 114 -22.13 16.02 -1.65
N VAL A 115 -21.95 15.57 -0.41
CA VAL A 115 -20.93 16.07 0.53
C VAL A 115 -19.54 15.83 -0.06
N ARG A 116 -18.61 16.80 0.04
CA ARG A 116 -17.26 16.65 -0.51
C ARG A 116 -16.47 15.60 0.28
N ASN A 117 -15.50 14.97 -0.38
CA ASN A 117 -14.68 13.96 0.29
C ASN A 117 -13.83 14.56 1.42
N ASP A 118 -13.38 15.79 1.26
CA ASP A 118 -12.54 16.49 2.23
C ASP A 118 -13.33 16.78 3.52
N ASP A 119 -14.57 17.26 3.40
CA ASP A 119 -15.48 17.48 4.53
C ASP A 119 -15.73 16.19 5.33
N ILE A 120 -15.90 15.06 4.63
CA ILE A 120 -16.04 13.75 5.29
C ILE A 120 -14.77 13.43 6.06
N ARG A 121 -13.60 13.55 5.44
CA ARG A 121 -12.30 13.25 6.07
C ARG A 121 -12.02 14.13 7.27
N GLU A 122 -12.30 15.42 7.18
CA GLU A 122 -12.17 16.38 8.28
C GLU A 122 -13.08 15.99 9.46
N ARG A 123 -14.34 15.67 9.19
CA ARG A 123 -15.32 15.25 10.21
C ARG A 123 -14.87 14.02 10.99
N VAL A 124 -14.32 13.00 10.32
CA VAL A 124 -13.78 11.81 10.99
C VAL A 124 -12.34 12.00 11.50
N GLY A 125 -11.59 13.00 11.02
CA GLY A 125 -10.20 13.24 11.41
C GLY A 125 -9.23 12.23 10.82
N VAL A 126 -9.32 12.01 9.51
CA VAL A 126 -8.53 10.99 8.79
C VAL A 126 -7.88 11.56 7.54
N ALA A 127 -6.56 11.44 7.47
CA ALA A 127 -5.81 11.78 6.26
C ALA A 127 -6.15 10.84 5.09
N PRO A 128 -5.99 11.29 3.83
CA PRO A 128 -6.18 10.45 2.65
C PRO A 128 -5.30 9.19 2.67
N ILE A 129 -5.88 8.05 2.27
CA ILE A 129 -5.13 6.79 2.19
C ILE A 129 -3.96 6.84 1.19
N GLU A 130 -4.06 7.65 0.12
CA GLU A 130 -2.99 7.83 -0.86
C GLU A 130 -1.73 8.41 -0.20
N GLU A 131 -1.88 9.48 0.59
CA GLU A 131 -0.75 10.08 1.30
C GLU A 131 -0.16 9.12 2.34
N LYS A 132 -1.00 8.35 3.04
CA LYS A 132 -0.54 7.32 3.99
C LYS A 132 0.20 6.18 3.29
N LEU A 133 -0.25 5.77 2.11
CA LEU A 133 0.43 4.79 1.27
C LEU A 133 1.82 5.28 0.85
N MET A 134 1.92 6.54 0.39
CA MET A 134 3.21 7.16 0.05
C MET A 134 4.13 7.26 1.28
N GLN A 135 3.60 7.69 2.43
CA GLN A 135 4.33 7.73 3.70
C GLN A 135 4.91 6.35 4.06
N HIS A 136 4.13 5.28 3.93
CA HIS A 136 4.59 3.91 4.22
C HIS A 136 5.73 3.49 3.29
N ARG A 137 5.58 3.73 1.97
CA ARG A 137 6.61 3.41 0.98
C ARG A 137 7.89 4.21 1.20
N LEU A 138 7.81 5.51 1.48
CA LEU A 138 8.97 6.34 1.78
C LEU A 138 9.61 6.00 3.14
N ARG A 139 8.82 5.58 4.13
CA ARG A 139 9.35 5.06 5.40
C ARG A 139 10.20 3.82 5.17
N TRP A 140 9.74 2.91 4.32
CA TRP A 140 10.49 1.71 3.94
C TRP A 140 11.72 2.05 3.10
N PHE A 141 11.61 2.96 2.13
CA PHE A 141 12.76 3.45 1.38
C PHE A 141 13.86 4.02 2.28
N GLY A 142 13.50 4.89 3.24
CA GLY A 142 14.47 5.41 4.18
C GLY A 142 15.08 4.31 5.06
N HIS A 143 14.33 3.25 5.41
CA HIS A 143 14.90 2.08 6.08
C HIS A 143 15.99 1.44 5.22
N ILE A 144 15.70 1.17 3.95
CA ILE A 144 16.65 0.55 3.01
C ILE A 144 17.91 1.40 2.83
N GLN A 145 17.77 2.72 2.62
CA GLN A 145 18.90 3.63 2.44
C GLN A 145 19.89 3.65 3.61
N ARG A 146 19.43 3.33 4.82
CA ARG A 146 20.28 3.27 6.03
C ARG A 146 20.85 1.88 6.30
N ARG A 147 20.59 0.88 5.46
CA ARG A 147 21.17 -0.46 5.57
C ARG A 147 22.45 -0.56 4.75
N PRO A 148 23.45 -1.34 5.20
CA PRO A 148 24.67 -1.59 4.42
C PRO A 148 24.31 -2.29 3.10
N GLU A 149 25.09 -2.08 2.04
CA GLU A 149 24.77 -2.56 0.69
C GLU A 149 24.72 -4.08 0.58
N GLU A 150 25.42 -4.78 1.46
CA GLU A 150 25.45 -6.24 1.57
C GLU A 150 24.15 -6.81 2.17
N ALA A 151 23.30 -5.95 2.75
CA ALA A 151 22.06 -6.41 3.36
C ALA A 151 21.11 -7.00 2.30
N PRO A 152 20.44 -8.14 2.58
CA PRO A 152 19.54 -8.80 1.61
C PRO A 152 18.44 -7.90 1.04
N VAL A 153 18.05 -6.86 1.78
CA VAL A 153 17.04 -5.87 1.36
C VAL A 153 17.46 -5.07 0.11
N HIS A 154 18.76 -4.90 -0.14
CA HIS A 154 19.27 -4.25 -1.36
C HIS A 154 19.24 -5.21 -2.56
N ILE A 155 19.47 -6.51 -2.31
CA ILE A 155 19.48 -7.55 -3.35
C ILE A 155 18.06 -7.73 -3.92
N GLY A 156 17.04 -7.81 -3.06
CA GLY A 156 15.66 -8.06 -3.50
C GLY A 156 14.95 -6.87 -4.14
N ILE A 157 15.45 -5.64 -3.97
CA ILE A 157 14.73 -4.41 -4.33
C ILE A 157 15.51 -3.50 -5.29
N ILE A 158 16.84 -3.42 -5.14
CA ILE A 158 17.70 -2.46 -5.86
C ILE A 158 18.52 -3.15 -6.95
N ARG A 159 19.06 -4.35 -6.68
CA ARG A 159 19.92 -5.06 -7.63
C ARG A 159 19.07 -5.87 -8.62
N ARG A 160 18.87 -5.31 -9.81
CA ARG A 160 18.48 -6.09 -10.98
C ARG A 160 19.72 -6.80 -11.52
N PRO A 161 19.66 -8.07 -11.94
CA PRO A 161 20.77 -8.67 -12.68
C PRO A 161 20.98 -7.86 -13.96
N GLU A 162 22.22 -7.44 -14.24
CA GLU A 162 22.59 -6.60 -15.39
C GLU A 162 22.14 -7.21 -16.74
N ASN A 163 21.98 -8.53 -16.77
CA ASN A 163 21.60 -9.30 -17.94
C ASN A 163 20.09 -9.27 -18.26
N VAL A 164 19.25 -8.63 -17.45
CA VAL A 164 17.80 -8.55 -17.68
C VAL A 164 17.42 -7.26 -18.41
N LYS A 165 17.49 -7.32 -19.76
CA LYS A 165 16.99 -6.24 -20.62
C LYS A 165 15.46 -6.12 -20.51
N ARG A 166 14.94 -4.90 -20.41
CA ARG A 166 13.49 -4.65 -20.46
C ARG A 166 12.98 -4.99 -21.87
N GLY A 167 11.83 -5.68 -21.93
CA GLY A 167 11.16 -5.94 -23.20
C GLY A 167 10.82 -4.63 -23.93
N ARG A 168 10.73 -4.68 -25.26
CA ARG A 168 10.23 -3.57 -26.08
C ARG A 168 8.75 -3.34 -25.77
N GLY A 169 8.32 -2.07 -25.67
CA GLY A 169 6.96 -1.67 -25.31
C GLY A 169 6.92 -0.81 -24.04
N ARG A 170 5.78 -0.78 -23.33
CA ARG A 170 5.63 -0.09 -22.04
C ARG A 170 6.09 -1.01 -20.90
N PRO A 171 7.24 -0.76 -20.26
CA PRO A 171 7.72 -1.63 -19.19
C PRO A 171 6.81 -1.59 -17.96
N THR A 172 6.80 -2.68 -17.20
CA THR A 172 6.10 -2.72 -15.90
C THR A 172 6.72 -1.72 -14.93
N LEU A 173 5.85 -1.02 -14.19
CA LEU A 173 6.26 -0.05 -13.18
C LEU A 173 7.03 -0.76 -12.08
N THR A 174 8.22 -0.27 -11.75
CA THR A 174 9.02 -0.82 -10.65
C THR A 174 8.77 -0.09 -9.34
N TRP A 175 9.12 -0.72 -8.22
CA TRP A 175 9.06 -0.08 -6.91
C TRP A 175 9.95 1.16 -6.84
N THR A 176 11.16 1.11 -7.40
CA THR A 176 12.09 2.25 -7.46
C THR A 176 11.51 3.41 -8.27
N GLU A 177 10.79 3.14 -9.35
CA GLU A 177 10.08 4.18 -10.12
C GLU A 177 8.93 4.80 -9.31
N ALA A 178 8.18 3.99 -8.54
CA ALA A 178 7.15 4.49 -7.64
C ALA A 178 7.74 5.39 -6.54
N VAL A 179 8.86 5.01 -5.93
CA VAL A 179 9.57 5.84 -4.94
C VAL A 179 10.05 7.16 -5.56
N LYS A 180 10.69 7.11 -6.75
CA LYS A 180 11.14 8.33 -7.44
C LYS A 180 10.00 9.30 -7.71
N ARG A 181 8.82 8.78 -8.08
CA ARG A 181 7.61 9.60 -8.26
C ARG A 181 7.18 10.25 -6.95
N ASP A 182 7.13 9.49 -5.86
CA ASP A 182 6.73 10.01 -4.55
C ASP A 182 7.69 11.09 -4.03
N LEU A 183 9.00 10.87 -4.16
CA LEU A 183 10.02 11.87 -3.77
C LEU A 183 9.85 13.17 -4.55
N LYS A 184 9.59 13.07 -5.86
CA LYS A 184 9.34 14.23 -6.71
C LYS A 184 8.04 14.94 -6.32
N GLU A 185 6.98 14.18 -6.06
CA GLU A 185 5.66 14.71 -5.70
C GLU A 185 5.69 15.46 -4.36
N TRP A 186 6.49 14.98 -3.39
CA TRP A 186 6.64 15.62 -2.07
C TRP A 186 7.84 16.57 -1.99
N ASN A 187 8.59 16.74 -3.09
CA ASN A 187 9.80 17.55 -3.15
C ASN A 187 10.81 17.21 -2.03
N ILE A 188 11.03 15.92 -1.81
CA ILE A 188 11.96 15.41 -0.78
C ILE A 188 13.22 14.91 -1.46
N ASP A 189 14.37 15.39 -0.97
CA ASP A 189 15.66 14.91 -1.44
C ASP A 189 15.97 13.51 -0.91
N LYS A 190 16.52 12.63 -1.77
CA LYS A 190 16.76 11.23 -1.38
C LYS A 190 17.88 11.13 -0.35
N GLU A 191 18.83 12.06 -0.36
CA GLU A 191 19.98 12.17 0.53
C GLU A 191 19.53 12.41 1.98
N LEU A 192 18.37 13.05 2.17
CA LEU A 192 17.76 13.25 3.50
C LEU A 192 17.47 11.92 4.21
N ALA A 193 17.37 10.81 3.47
CA ALA A 193 17.11 9.49 4.06
C ALA A 193 18.19 9.05 5.06
N VAL A 194 19.40 9.60 4.99
CA VAL A 194 20.47 9.29 5.96
C VAL A 194 20.14 9.87 7.35
N ASP A 195 19.60 11.09 7.42
CA ASP A 195 19.10 11.66 8.67
C ASP A 195 17.75 11.06 9.05
N ARG A 196 17.75 10.15 10.04
CA ARG A 196 16.53 9.51 10.52
C ARG A 196 15.49 10.49 11.06
N LYS A 197 15.90 11.59 11.70
CA LYS A 197 14.97 12.56 12.30
C LYS A 197 14.36 13.44 11.21
N GLY A 198 15.20 14.07 10.39
CA GLY A 198 14.78 14.85 9.23
C GLY A 198 13.89 14.05 8.28
N TRP A 199 14.27 12.81 7.97
CA TRP A 199 13.46 11.91 7.16
C TRP A 199 12.07 11.66 7.76
N LYS A 200 12.00 11.32 9.05
CA LYS A 200 10.72 11.05 9.72
C LYS A 200 9.80 12.26 9.69
N CYS A 201 10.34 13.47 9.87
CA CYS A 201 9.59 14.72 9.78
C CYS A 201 9.13 15.00 8.35
N ALA A 202 10.01 14.87 7.36
CA ALA A 202 9.70 15.16 5.95
C ALA A 202 8.60 14.25 5.39
N ILE A 203 8.56 12.98 5.78
CA ILE A 203 7.54 12.04 5.29
C ILE A 203 6.27 12.01 6.17
N HIS A 204 6.18 12.83 7.20
CA HIS A 204 5.07 12.75 8.14
C HIS A 204 3.78 13.33 7.56
N VAL A 205 2.79 12.46 7.36
CA VAL A 205 1.42 12.89 7.02
C VAL A 205 0.63 13.05 8.31
N PRO A 206 0.25 14.29 8.70
CA PRO A 206 -0.56 14.52 9.89
C PRO A 206 -1.99 13.99 9.70
N GLU A 207 -2.72 13.78 10.79
CA GLU A 207 -4.16 13.55 10.71
C GLU A 207 -4.90 14.88 10.98
N PRO A 208 -6.05 15.15 10.31
CA PRO A 208 -6.91 16.29 10.60
C PRO A 208 -7.68 16.20 11.94
#